data_AF-A0A1Q6PZ89-F1
#
_entry.id   AF-A0A1Q6PZ89-F1
#
_cell.length_a   1.000
_cell.length_b   1.000
_cell.length_c   1.000
_cell.angle_alpha   90.00
_cell.angle_beta   90.00
_cell.angle_gamma   90.00
#
_symmetry.space_group_name_H-M   'P 1'
#
loop_
_entity.id
_entity.type
_entity.pdbx_description
1 polymer ?
#
loop_
_entity_poly.entity_id
_entity_poly.type
_entity_poly.pdbx_seq_one_letter_code
_entity_poly.pdbx_strand_id
1 'polypeptide(L)'
;MKRFRKFLNDLREPLGIGMKRLMIALTIILGIVIVTVAGWLLWSRIGMAYARNKVSDTYLQNQPAYQSFVADRDDYAYRVRYTTFYTPSDALTEMGVEKIYEEVGSCICFEQAWRALGGIPQGILYAPDTEEVPSWYHRVQLDNDWYYYWIPG
;
A
#
# COMPACT_ATOMS: atom_id res chain seq x y z
N MET A 1 -38.56 -8.74 -3.75
CA MET A 1 -38.96 -10.02 -4.39
C MET A 1 -39.43 -9.92 -5.84
N LYS A 2 -40.34 -9.00 -6.23
CA LYS A 2 -40.81 -8.88 -7.63
C LYS A 2 -39.68 -8.60 -8.65
N ARG A 3 -38.75 -7.69 -8.34
CA ARG A 3 -37.59 -7.37 -9.22
C ARG A 3 -36.64 -8.55 -9.42
N PHE A 4 -36.35 -9.31 -8.36
CA PHE A 4 -35.48 -10.48 -8.43
C PHE A 4 -36.10 -11.62 -9.24
N ARG A 5 -37.41 -11.88 -9.09
CA ARG A 5 -38.12 -12.85 -9.94
C ARG A 5 -38.13 -12.44 -11.41
N LYS A 6 -38.30 -11.15 -11.69
CA LYS A 6 -38.22 -10.62 -13.05
C LYS A 6 -36.82 -10.87 -13.64
N PHE A 7 -35.76 -10.50 -12.90
CA PHE A 7 -34.37 -10.78 -13.29
C PHE A 7 -34.09 -12.27 -13.56
N LEU A 8 -34.59 -13.18 -12.70
CA LEU A 8 -34.44 -14.63 -12.92
C LEU A 8 -35.15 -15.10 -14.17
N ASN A 9 -36.35 -14.57 -14.47
CA ASN A 9 -37.08 -14.91 -15.69
C ASN A 9 -36.39 -14.34 -16.94
N ASP A 10 -35.92 -13.09 -16.86
CA ASP A 10 -35.19 -12.40 -17.94
C ASP A 10 -33.85 -13.10 -18.27
N LEU A 11 -33.22 -13.79 -17.30
CA LEU A 11 -32.06 -14.67 -17.54
C LEU A 11 -32.46 -16.05 -18.07
N ARG A 12 -33.58 -16.59 -17.58
CA ARG A 12 -34.06 -17.93 -17.92
C ARG A 12 -34.47 -18.05 -19.38
N GLU A 13 -35.22 -17.07 -19.88
CA GLU A 13 -35.76 -17.04 -21.25
C GLU A 13 -34.68 -17.14 -22.34
N PRO A 14 -33.60 -16.33 -22.34
CA PRO A 14 -32.56 -16.41 -23.35
C PRO A 14 -31.66 -17.64 -23.20
N LEU A 15 -31.51 -18.18 -21.98
CA LEU A 15 -30.71 -19.38 -21.75
C LEU A 15 -31.44 -20.68 -22.14
N GLY A 16 -32.78 -20.67 -22.23
CA GLY A 16 -33.58 -21.87 -22.51
C GLY A 16 -33.53 -22.92 -21.40
N ILE A 17 -33.13 -22.53 -20.17
CA ILE A 17 -32.87 -23.45 -19.05
C ILE A 17 -34.07 -23.48 -18.08
N GLY A 18 -34.33 -24.62 -17.42
CA GLY A 18 -35.33 -24.71 -16.35
C GLY A 18 -34.92 -23.96 -15.08
N MET A 19 -35.87 -23.35 -14.35
CA MET A 19 -35.60 -22.53 -13.16
C MET A 19 -34.74 -23.23 -12.09
N LYS A 20 -34.91 -24.55 -11.89
CA LYS A 20 -34.06 -25.34 -10.98
C LYS A 20 -32.58 -25.33 -11.39
N ARG A 21 -32.29 -25.54 -12.68
CA ARG A 21 -30.93 -25.54 -13.22
C ARG A 21 -30.31 -24.13 -13.19
N LEU A 22 -31.12 -23.09 -13.44
CA LEU A 22 -30.67 -21.69 -13.32
C LEU A 22 -30.26 -21.35 -11.88
N MET A 23 -31.05 -21.75 -10.88
CA MET A 23 -30.73 -21.53 -9.46
C MET A 23 -29.44 -22.26 -9.02
N ILE A 24 -29.21 -23.47 -9.53
CA ILE A 24 -27.98 -24.23 -9.28
C ILE A 24 -26.79 -23.49 -9.89
N ALA A 25 -26.89 -23.06 -11.16
CA ALA A 25 -25.83 -22.32 -11.83
C ALA A 25 -25.48 -21.02 -11.11
N LEU A 26 -26.49 -20.24 -10.69
CA LEU A 26 -26.28 -19.00 -9.93
C LEU A 26 -25.61 -19.26 -8.58
N THR A 27 -25.99 -20.34 -7.88
CA THR A 27 -25.37 -20.72 -6.62
C THR A 27 -23.89 -21.07 -6.81
N ILE A 28 -23.57 -21.80 -7.88
CA ILE A 28 -22.19 -22.17 -8.21
C ILE A 28 -21.37 -20.92 -8.54
N ILE A 29 -21.89 -20.02 -9.40
CA ILE A 29 -21.22 -18.77 -9.76
C ILE A 29 -20.98 -17.92 -8.52
N LEU A 30 -21.99 -17.76 -7.67
CA LEU A 30 -21.86 -17.01 -6.42
C LEU A 30 -20.80 -17.64 -5.51
N GLY A 31 -20.76 -18.97 -5.39
CA GLY A 31 -19.74 -19.69 -4.64
C GLY A 31 -18.33 -19.41 -5.16
N ILE A 32 -18.12 -19.46 -6.48
CA ILE A 32 -16.84 -19.15 -7.10
C ILE A 32 -16.43 -17.70 -6.80
N VAL A 33 -17.34 -16.74 -7.01
CA VAL A 33 -17.08 -15.32 -6.74
C VAL A 33 -16.66 -15.10 -5.29
N ILE A 34 -17.37 -15.70 -4.33
CA ILE A 34 -17.04 -15.58 -2.90
C ILE A 34 -15.64 -16.15 -2.63
N VAL A 35 -15.32 -17.34 -3.14
CA VAL A 35 -14.02 -17.98 -2.92
C VAL A 35 -12.89 -17.16 -3.55
N THR A 36 -13.07 -16.65 -4.76
CA THR A 36 -12.08 -15.81 -5.44
C THR A 36 -11.85 -14.50 -4.68
N VAL A 37 -12.91 -13.81 -4.25
CA VAL A 37 -12.79 -12.57 -3.47
C VAL A 37 -12.13 -12.83 -2.13
N ALA A 38 -12.52 -13.89 -1.42
CA ALA A 38 -11.90 -14.25 -0.14
C ALA A 38 -10.42 -14.57 -0.28
N GLY A 39 -10.05 -15.34 -1.32
CA GLY A 39 -8.65 -15.66 -1.64
C GLY A 39 -7.83 -14.40 -1.95
N TRP A 40 -8.38 -13.47 -2.73
CA TRP A 40 -7.72 -12.21 -3.04
C TRP A 40 -7.54 -11.31 -1.81
N LEU A 41 -8.56 -11.22 -0.94
CA LEU A 41 -8.47 -10.46 0.31
C LEU A 41 -7.39 -11.03 1.24
N LEU A 42 -7.33 -12.37 1.37
CA LEU A 42 -6.31 -13.03 2.18
C LEU A 42 -4.90 -12.78 1.62
N TRP A 43 -4.72 -12.97 0.31
CA TRP A 43 -3.45 -12.69 -0.37
C TRP A 43 -3.01 -11.24 -0.18
N SER A 44 -3.95 -10.30 -0.34
CA SER A 44 -3.68 -8.87 -0.17
C SER A 44 -3.26 -8.55 1.28
N ARG A 45 -3.92 -9.14 2.27
CA ARG A 45 -3.56 -8.96 3.69
C ARG A 45 -2.18 -9.51 4.01
N ILE A 46 -1.85 -10.71 3.52
CA ILE A 46 -0.54 -11.32 3.72
C ILE A 46 0.54 -10.49 3.01
N GLY A 47 0.30 -10.08 1.76
CA GLY A 47 1.23 -9.26 0.99
C GLY A 47 1.53 -7.92 1.66
N MET A 48 0.51 -7.21 2.15
CA MET A 48 0.70 -5.95 2.90
C MET A 48 1.45 -6.16 4.22
N ALA A 49 1.14 -7.23 4.96
CA ALA A 49 1.83 -7.52 6.22
C ALA A 49 3.29 -7.89 5.99
N TYR A 50 3.58 -8.73 4.99
CA TYR A 50 4.94 -9.03 4.57
C TYR A 50 5.67 -7.76 4.15
N ALA A 51 4.99 -6.90 3.37
CA ALA A 51 5.59 -5.69 2.86
C ALA A 51 6.01 -4.75 4.00
N ARG A 52 5.08 -4.48 4.90
CA ARG A 52 5.33 -3.73 6.13
C ARG A 52 6.50 -4.32 6.91
N ASN A 53 6.44 -5.60 7.27
CA ASN A 53 7.45 -6.21 8.12
C ASN A 53 8.83 -6.13 7.47
N LYS A 54 8.95 -6.39 6.16
CA LYS A 54 10.23 -6.28 5.46
C LYS A 54 10.80 -4.86 5.54
N VAL A 55 10.02 -3.83 5.21
CA VAL A 55 10.48 -2.43 5.26
C VAL A 55 10.84 -2.02 6.69
N SER A 56 9.97 -2.35 7.65
CA SER A 56 10.18 -2.07 9.08
C SER A 56 11.43 -2.75 9.63
N ASP A 57 11.63 -4.03 9.35
CA ASP A 57 12.79 -4.80 9.83
C ASP A 57 14.09 -4.26 9.21
N THR A 58 14.07 -3.91 7.92
CA THR A 58 15.22 -3.27 7.26
C THR A 58 15.57 -1.94 7.92
N TYR A 59 14.58 -1.12 8.27
CA TYR A 59 14.81 0.12 9.02
C TYR A 59 15.40 -0.16 10.40
N LEU A 60 14.77 -1.04 11.19
CA LEU A 60 15.20 -1.31 12.57
C LEU A 60 16.63 -1.86 12.65
N GLN A 61 17.04 -2.66 11.65
CA GLN A 61 18.41 -3.19 11.58
C GLN A 61 19.44 -2.15 11.14
N ASN A 62 19.02 -1.08 10.46
CA ASN A 62 19.90 -0.08 9.85
C ASN A 62 19.58 1.35 10.30
N GLN A 63 18.94 1.50 11.46
CA GLN A 63 18.49 2.79 11.99
C GLN A 63 19.57 3.88 11.98
N PRO A 64 20.86 3.60 12.30
CA PRO A 64 21.91 4.62 12.24
C PRO A 64 22.09 5.25 10.86
N ALA A 65 21.90 4.50 9.77
CA ALA A 65 22.05 5.03 8.42
C ALA A 65 20.94 6.05 8.07
N TYR A 66 19.71 5.76 8.49
CA TYR A 66 18.57 6.68 8.31
C TYR A 66 18.75 7.93 9.17
N GLN A 67 19.19 7.79 10.42
CA GLN A 67 19.44 8.92 11.32
C GLN A 67 20.59 9.81 10.85
N SER A 68 21.71 9.21 10.43
CA SER A 68 22.84 9.95 9.87
C SER A 68 22.40 10.74 8.64
N PHE A 69 21.62 10.12 7.75
CA PHE A 69 21.08 10.82 6.60
C PHE A 69 20.23 12.03 7.00
N VAL A 70 19.31 11.89 7.96
CA VAL A 70 18.46 13.00 8.41
C VAL A 70 19.27 14.15 9.01
N ALA A 71 20.39 13.85 9.68
CA ALA A 71 21.30 14.85 10.24
C ALA A 71 22.06 15.61 9.15
N ASP A 72 22.51 14.93 8.11
CA ASP A 72 23.36 15.48 7.05
C ASP A 72 22.58 15.87 5.76
N ARG A 73 21.25 15.77 5.78
CA ARG A 73 20.38 15.83 4.60
C ARG A 73 20.55 17.08 3.73
N ASP A 74 20.88 18.22 4.34
CA ASP A 74 20.94 19.50 3.65
C ASP A 74 22.08 19.55 2.61
N ASP A 75 23.11 18.71 2.79
CA ASP A 75 24.22 18.58 1.85
C ASP A 75 23.82 17.84 0.54
N TYR A 76 22.69 17.14 0.56
CA TYR A 76 22.23 16.26 -0.53
C TYR A 76 20.94 16.75 -1.20
N ALA A 77 20.44 17.93 -0.80
CA ALA A 77 19.16 18.46 -1.23
C ALA A 77 19.21 19.03 -2.66
N TYR A 78 18.19 18.71 -3.45
CA TYR A 78 17.92 19.35 -4.74
C TYR A 78 16.43 19.62 -4.90
N ARG A 79 16.06 20.72 -5.54
CA ARG A 79 14.65 21.11 -5.70
C ARG A 79 14.14 20.84 -7.10
N VAL A 80 12.98 20.19 -7.19
CA VAL A 80 12.23 20.03 -8.43
C VAL A 80 10.85 20.65 -8.24
N ARG A 81 10.60 21.76 -8.92
CA ARG A 81 9.39 22.59 -8.78
C ARG A 81 9.21 23.10 -7.34
N TYR A 82 8.31 22.47 -6.58
CA TYR A 82 7.92 22.84 -5.22
C TYR A 82 8.29 21.77 -4.19
N THR A 83 8.95 20.68 -4.61
CA THR A 83 9.31 19.55 -3.74
C THR A 83 10.83 19.48 -3.61
N THR A 84 11.31 19.40 -2.37
CA THR A 84 12.72 19.12 -2.09
C THR A 84 12.91 17.61 -2.18
N PHE A 85 13.86 17.19 -3.00
CA PHE A 85 14.33 15.81 -3.09
C PHE A 85 15.74 15.72 -2.55
N TYR A 86 16.15 14.50 -2.22
CA TYR A 86 17.49 14.24 -1.73
C TYR A 86 18.07 13.04 -2.46
N THR A 87 19.38 13.10 -2.71
CA THR A 87 20.10 11.97 -3.30
C THR A 87 20.31 10.90 -2.21
N PRO A 88 19.79 9.67 -2.38
CA PRO A 88 20.05 8.60 -1.42
C PRO A 88 21.55 8.28 -1.36
N SER A 89 22.06 7.95 -0.16
CA SER A 89 23.39 7.39 -0.04
C SER A 89 23.47 5.99 -0.63
N ASP A 90 24.68 5.50 -0.92
CA ASP A 90 24.88 4.13 -1.41
C ASP A 90 24.28 3.10 -0.44
N ALA A 91 24.47 3.30 0.87
CA ALA A 91 23.89 2.44 1.89
C ALA A 91 22.35 2.40 1.85
N LEU A 92 21.69 3.56 1.70
CA LEU A 92 20.22 3.63 1.58
C LEU A 92 19.73 2.98 0.28
N THR A 93 20.49 3.15 -0.80
CA THR A 93 20.20 2.53 -2.10
C THR A 93 20.30 1.00 -2.04
N GLU A 94 21.34 0.47 -1.38
CA GLU A 94 21.51 -0.98 -1.15
C GLU A 94 20.37 -1.58 -0.31
N MET A 95 19.80 -0.79 0.60
CA MET A 95 18.61 -1.14 1.38
C MET A 95 17.29 -1.01 0.59
N GLY A 96 17.35 -0.60 -0.68
CA GLY A 96 16.20 -0.49 -1.56
C GLY A 96 15.45 0.84 -1.49
N VAL A 97 16.01 1.87 -0.86
CA VAL A 97 15.46 3.24 -0.94
C VAL A 97 15.74 3.80 -2.33
N GLU A 98 14.67 4.11 -3.07
CA GLU A 98 14.77 4.65 -4.44
C GLU A 98 14.76 6.18 -4.43
N LYS A 99 13.89 6.76 -3.59
CA LYS A 99 13.63 8.20 -3.57
C LYS A 99 13.52 8.69 -2.16
N ILE A 100 14.10 9.85 -1.92
CA ILE A 100 13.94 10.59 -0.67
C ILE A 100 13.43 11.98 -1.00
N TYR A 101 12.37 12.40 -0.34
CA TYR A 101 11.77 13.70 -0.56
C TYR A 101 11.14 14.26 0.71
N GLU A 102 11.11 15.59 0.75
CA GLU A 102 10.41 16.35 1.76
C GLU A 102 8.93 16.44 1.39
N GLU A 103 8.08 16.03 2.32
CA GLU A 103 6.64 16.22 2.28
C GLU A 103 6.27 17.45 3.12
N VAL A 104 4.98 17.78 3.19
CA VAL A 104 4.47 18.85 4.06
C VAL A 104 5.01 18.70 5.49
N GLY A 105 5.48 19.81 6.05
CA GLY A 105 5.85 19.89 7.46
C GLY A 105 7.17 19.23 7.84
N SER A 106 8.23 19.49 7.08
CA SER A 106 9.57 18.95 7.33
C SER A 106 9.63 17.41 7.39
N CYS A 107 8.57 16.73 6.96
CA CYS A 107 8.47 15.28 6.96
C CYS A 107 9.34 14.73 5.83
N ILE A 108 10.09 13.66 6.09
CA ILE A 108 11.00 13.07 5.11
C ILE A 108 10.54 11.66 4.78
N CYS A 109 10.17 11.46 3.52
CA CYS A 109 9.74 10.19 2.97
C CYS A 109 10.92 9.46 2.33
N PHE A 110 11.22 8.26 2.81
CA PHE A 110 12.17 7.31 2.22
C PHE A 110 11.37 6.24 1.48
N GLU A 111 11.08 6.48 0.19
CA GLU A 111 10.29 5.57 -0.64
C GLU A 111 11.12 4.38 -1.11
N GLN A 112 10.55 3.18 -0.95
CA GLN A 112 11.16 1.92 -1.36
C GLN A 112 10.92 1.65 -2.85
N ALA A 113 11.95 1.14 -3.53
CA ALA A 113 11.89 0.79 -4.96
C ALA A 113 10.81 -0.25 -5.26
N TRP A 114 10.58 -1.16 -4.32
CA TRP A 114 9.58 -2.20 -4.45
C TRP A 114 8.27 -1.77 -3.77
N ARG A 115 7.17 -1.95 -4.50
CA ARG A 115 5.85 -1.49 -4.10
C ARG A 115 5.06 -2.59 -3.39
N ALA A 116 4.24 -2.21 -2.42
CA ALA A 116 3.31 -3.13 -1.79
C ALA A 116 2.24 -3.56 -2.81
N LEU A 117 1.89 -4.85 -2.80
CA LEU A 117 0.93 -5.45 -3.75
C LEU A 117 1.20 -5.10 -5.24
N GLY A 118 2.47 -4.87 -5.61
CA GLY A 118 2.89 -4.62 -6.99
C GLY A 118 2.58 -3.21 -7.53
N GLY A 119 2.05 -2.29 -6.72
CA GLY A 119 1.69 -0.96 -7.22
C GLY A 119 1.59 0.16 -6.19
N ILE A 120 1.47 -0.17 -4.90
CA ILE A 120 1.25 0.77 -3.81
C ILE A 120 2.61 1.30 -3.29
N PRO A 121 2.86 2.62 -3.37
CA PRO A 121 4.06 3.23 -2.78
C PRO A 121 4.10 3.01 -1.27
N GLN A 122 5.30 2.73 -0.76
CA GLN A 122 5.54 2.49 0.66
C GLN A 122 6.97 2.86 1.05
N GLY A 123 7.22 2.97 2.34
CA GLY A 123 8.56 3.27 2.81
C GLY A 123 8.64 3.59 4.30
N ILE A 124 9.70 4.31 4.64
CA ILE A 124 9.93 4.85 5.97
C ILE A 124 9.67 6.35 5.94
N LEU A 125 8.99 6.85 6.96
CA LEU A 125 8.66 8.26 7.15
C LEU A 125 9.33 8.73 8.43
N TYR A 126 10.11 9.80 8.34
CA TYR A 126 10.52 10.59 9.49
C TYR A 126 9.59 11.81 9.61
N ALA A 127 8.88 11.91 10.73
CA ALA A 127 7.88 12.94 10.98
C ALA A 127 8.04 13.47 12.42
N PRO A 128 8.87 14.51 12.63
CA PRO A 128 9.08 15.10 13.95
C PRO A 128 7.83 15.84 14.47
N ASP A 129 7.00 16.35 13.56
CA ASP A 129 5.65 16.81 13.88
C ASP A 129 4.62 15.91 13.19
N THR A 130 3.94 15.10 14.01
CA THR A 130 2.97 14.12 13.50
C THR A 130 1.71 14.73 12.93
N GLU A 131 1.40 15.99 13.27
CA GLU A 131 0.22 16.71 12.80
C GLU A 131 0.33 17.17 11.35
N GLU A 132 1.56 17.35 10.86
CA GLU A 132 1.81 17.83 9.50
C GLU A 132 1.74 16.72 8.44
N VAL A 133 1.76 15.45 8.89
CA VAL A 133 1.72 14.31 7.98
C VAL A 133 0.33 14.17 7.35
N PRO A 134 0.25 14.05 6.00
CA PRO A 134 -1.03 13.94 5.32
C PRO A 134 -1.93 12.80 5.84
N SER A 135 -3.22 13.11 6.03
CA SER A 135 -4.19 12.17 6.63
C SER A 135 -4.45 10.92 5.78
N TRP A 136 -4.14 10.96 4.48
CA TRP A 136 -4.28 9.82 3.58
C TRP A 136 -3.11 8.83 3.68
N TYR A 137 -2.04 9.14 4.41
CA TYR A 137 -0.95 8.20 4.65
C TYR A 137 -1.40 7.18 5.71
N HIS A 138 -1.33 5.91 5.36
CA HIS A 138 -1.44 4.86 6.37
C HIS A 138 -0.10 4.70 7.07
N ARG A 139 -0.10 4.84 8.39
CA ARG A 139 1.13 4.86 9.20
C ARG A 139 1.13 3.82 10.31
N VAL A 140 2.30 3.27 10.59
CA VAL A 140 2.56 2.42 11.75
C VAL A 140 3.85 2.90 12.41
N GLN A 141 3.78 3.31 13.67
CA GLN A 141 4.95 3.79 14.41
C GLN A 141 5.98 2.68 14.58
N LEU A 142 7.25 3.02 14.35
CA LEU A 142 8.39 2.10 14.51
C LEU A 142 9.24 2.50 15.71
N ASP A 143 9.66 3.76 15.78
CA ASP A 143 10.47 4.31 16.87
C ASP A 143 10.37 5.84 16.91
N ASN A 144 10.12 6.45 18.06
CA ASN A 144 9.99 7.90 18.23
C ASN A 144 9.19 8.56 17.08
N ASP A 145 9.87 9.38 16.26
CA ASP A 145 9.35 10.14 15.13
C ASP A 145 9.35 9.35 13.80
N TRP A 146 9.61 8.05 13.84
CA TRP A 146 9.76 7.19 12.67
C TRP A 146 8.59 6.23 12.50
N TYR A 147 8.10 6.16 11.26
CA TYR A 147 6.92 5.39 10.89
C TYR A 147 7.18 4.57 9.64
N TYR A 148 6.61 3.38 9.57
CA TYR A 148 6.30 2.77 8.28
C TYR A 148 5.12 3.50 7.69
N TYR A 149 5.15 3.77 6.38
CA TYR A 149 4.01 4.33 5.67
C TYR A 149 3.71 3.59 4.37
N TRP A 150 2.46 3.70 3.94
CA TRP A 150 2.05 3.43 2.55
C TRP A 150 0.95 4.39 2.12
N ILE A 151 0.89 4.65 0.82
CA ILE A 151 -0.07 5.59 0.22
C ILE A 151 -1.14 4.77 -0.52
N PRO A 152 -2.40 4.79 -0.08
CA PRO A 152 -3.48 4.15 -0.83
C PRO A 152 -3.63 4.84 -2.20
N GLY A 153 -3.59 4.03 -3.25
CA GLY A 153 -3.76 4.48 -4.65
C GLY A 153 -5.21 4.73 -5.03
#